data_AF-A0A0F2RN06-F1
#
_entry.id   AF-A0A0F2RN06-F1
#
_cell.length_a   1.000
_cell.length_b   1.000
_cell.length_c   1.000
_cell.angle_alpha   90.00
_cell.angle_beta   90.00
_cell.angle_gamma   90.00
#
_symmetry.space_group_name_H-M   'P 1'
#
loop_
_entity.id
_entity.type
_entity.pdbx_description
1 polymer ?
#
loop_
_entity_poly.entity_id
_entity_poly.type
_entity_poly.pdbx_seq_one_letter_code
_entity_poly.pdbx_strand_id
1 'polypeptide(L)'
;MILTPIALPDLPAALASFDAALADAPIPQAVFRRIAGTLTVVMDPRLALSQDPEHHRQAVDLAQSFGMGILDQSPTVGFTWDGHSVSVRMEPSVIIHDVAHLQVCAPERRTVPDFGLGAGPETGLRTKADAAMSVFGVAREMEEALTSLLGILWEVELGQPALCAFLEQNWLEGGASPRNRAHFLKILGHLADHGLVDDDGRPTRALRETPDNVFLAPFTRP
;
A
#
# COMPACT_ATOMS: atom_id res chain seq x y z
N MET A 1 -5.17 10.16 -3.82
CA MET A 1 -6.15 11.21 -4.17
C MET A 1 -7.03 10.67 -5.27
N ILE A 2 -8.27 10.32 -4.95
CA ILE A 2 -9.27 9.79 -5.89
C ILE A 2 -9.57 10.83 -6.97
N LEU A 3 -9.04 10.61 -8.17
CA LEU A 3 -9.19 11.54 -9.29
C LEU A 3 -10.61 11.54 -9.87
N THR A 4 -11.40 10.47 -9.64
CA THR A 4 -12.85 10.45 -9.88
C THR A 4 -13.54 9.62 -8.79
N PRO A 5 -14.26 10.24 -7.85
CA PRO A 5 -14.94 9.51 -6.79
C PRO A 5 -16.03 8.60 -7.36
N ILE A 6 -16.00 7.32 -6.98
CA ILE A 6 -17.10 6.39 -7.23
C ILE A 6 -18.14 6.62 -6.13
N ALA A 7 -19.38 6.90 -6.51
CA ALA A 7 -20.44 7.04 -5.53
C ALA A 7 -20.70 5.69 -4.82
N LEU A 8 -20.93 5.71 -3.50
CA LEU A 8 -21.14 4.48 -2.72
C LEU A 8 -22.21 3.53 -3.30
N PRO A 9 -23.36 4.02 -3.84
CA PRO A 9 -24.35 3.14 -4.47
C PRO A 9 -23.85 2.43 -5.73
N ASP A 10 -22.88 3.01 -6.44
CA ASP A 10 -22.34 2.47 -7.70
C ASP A 10 -21.16 1.52 -7.46
N LEU A 11 -20.59 1.54 -6.25
CA LEU A 11 -19.42 0.74 -5.88
C LEU A 11 -19.62 -0.77 -6.08
N PRO A 12 -20.75 -1.40 -5.70
CA PRO A 12 -20.96 -2.83 -5.96
C PRO A 12 -20.88 -3.20 -7.45
N ALA A 13 -21.42 -2.36 -8.33
CA ALA A 13 -21.39 -2.60 -9.77
C ALA A 13 -19.98 -2.42 -10.35
N ALA A 14 -19.24 -1.42 -9.87
CA ALA A 14 -17.84 -1.20 -10.25
C ALA A 14 -16.96 -2.40 -9.85
N LEU A 15 -17.13 -2.90 -8.61
CA LEU A 15 -16.41 -4.07 -8.11
C LEU A 15 -16.72 -5.33 -8.93
N ALA A 16 -18.01 -5.60 -9.20
CA ALA A 16 -18.41 -6.74 -10.02
C ALA A 16 -17.83 -6.68 -11.44
N SER A 17 -17.77 -5.49 -12.03
CA SER A 17 -17.21 -5.29 -13.37
C SER A 17 -15.69 -5.56 -13.40
N PHE A 18 -14.97 -5.10 -12.38
CA PHE A 18 -13.53 -5.35 -12.28
C PHE A 18 -13.23 -6.83 -11.98
N ASP A 19 -14.01 -7.48 -11.10
CA ASP A 19 -13.92 -8.92 -10.84
C ASP A 19 -14.07 -9.74 -12.13
N ALA A 20 -15.08 -9.41 -12.94
CA ALA A 20 -15.32 -10.08 -14.22
C ALA A 20 -14.16 -9.88 -15.21
N ALA A 21 -13.51 -8.72 -15.19
CA ALA A 21 -12.34 -8.47 -16.02
C ALA A 21 -11.13 -9.33 -15.64
N LEU A 22 -11.08 -9.86 -14.41
CA LEU A 22 -10.02 -10.73 -13.91
C LEU A 22 -10.33 -12.24 -14.10
N ALA A 23 -11.42 -12.61 -14.78
CA ALA A 23 -11.90 -13.99 -14.85
C ALA A 23 -10.91 -15.01 -15.44
N ASP A 24 -9.97 -14.56 -16.28
CA ASP A 24 -8.89 -15.37 -16.86
C ASP A 24 -7.59 -15.40 -16.01
N ALA A 25 -7.59 -14.73 -14.85
CA ALA A 25 -6.46 -14.63 -13.94
C ALA A 25 -6.90 -15.03 -12.50
N PRO A 26 -6.99 -16.33 -12.19
CA PRO A 26 -7.68 -16.82 -10.99
C PRO A 26 -7.07 -16.35 -9.67
N ILE A 27 -5.74 -16.32 -9.55
CA ILE A 27 -5.06 -15.81 -8.33
C ILE A 27 -5.32 -14.31 -8.16
N PRO A 28 -5.04 -13.44 -9.16
CA PRO A 28 -5.41 -12.03 -9.09
C PRO A 28 -6.89 -11.76 -8.80
N GLN A 29 -7.80 -12.55 -9.39
CA GLN A 29 -9.22 -12.43 -9.10
C GLN A 29 -9.52 -12.79 -7.63
N ALA A 30 -8.93 -13.86 -7.09
CA ALA A 30 -9.08 -14.22 -5.69
C ALA A 30 -8.56 -13.11 -4.75
N VAL A 31 -7.41 -12.52 -5.04
CA VAL A 31 -6.86 -11.37 -4.31
C VAL A 31 -7.84 -10.20 -4.33
N PHE A 32 -8.32 -9.82 -5.52
CA PHE A 32 -9.29 -8.73 -5.65
C PHE A 32 -10.57 -9.01 -4.87
N ARG A 33 -11.11 -10.24 -4.90
CA ARG A 33 -12.30 -10.63 -4.14
C ARG A 33 -12.10 -10.51 -2.63
N ARG A 34 -10.89 -10.76 -2.11
CA ARG A 34 -10.59 -10.59 -0.69
C ARG A 34 -10.62 -9.12 -0.29
N ILE A 35 -10.06 -8.24 -1.12
CA ILE A 35 -10.14 -6.77 -0.93
C ILE A 35 -11.61 -6.32 -1.02
N ALA A 36 -12.33 -6.70 -2.09
CA ALA A 36 -13.73 -6.35 -2.26
C ALA A 36 -14.63 -6.93 -1.14
N GLY A 37 -14.22 -8.03 -0.53
CA GLY A 37 -14.89 -8.65 0.62
C GLY A 37 -14.97 -7.75 1.86
N THR A 38 -14.13 -6.71 1.96
CA THR A 38 -14.21 -5.72 3.04
C THR A 38 -15.27 -4.64 2.77
N LEU A 39 -16.04 -4.72 1.67
CA LEU A 39 -17.15 -3.79 1.37
C LEU A 39 -18.17 -3.69 2.50
N THR A 40 -18.45 -4.80 3.18
CA THR A 40 -19.38 -4.82 4.33
C THR A 40 -18.91 -3.92 5.46
N VAL A 41 -17.59 -3.83 5.68
CA VAL A 41 -16.98 -2.92 6.64
C VAL A 41 -17.20 -1.48 6.18
N VAL A 42 -16.87 -1.17 4.91
CA VAL A 42 -17.01 0.18 4.31
C VAL A 42 -18.45 0.69 4.33
N MET A 43 -19.44 -0.19 4.17
CA MET A 43 -20.85 0.17 4.18
C MET A 43 -21.46 0.27 5.60
N ASP A 44 -20.73 -0.06 6.66
CA ASP A 44 -21.23 0.09 8.03
C ASP A 44 -21.30 1.58 8.40
N PRO A 45 -22.49 2.14 8.69
CA PRO A 45 -22.64 3.54 9.05
C PRO A 45 -21.98 3.91 10.39
N ARG A 46 -21.54 2.92 11.18
CA ARG A 46 -20.78 3.10 12.43
C ARG A 46 -19.28 3.09 12.21
N LEU A 47 -18.82 2.85 10.99
CA LEU A 47 -17.41 2.83 10.67
C LEU A 47 -16.80 4.20 10.99
N ALA A 48 -16.01 4.26 12.06
CA ALA A 48 -15.08 5.34 12.29
C ALA A 48 -13.88 5.08 11.36
N LEU A 49 -14.07 5.39 10.07
CA LEU A 49 -12.96 5.45 9.12
C LEU A 49 -11.83 6.24 9.77
N SER A 50 -10.64 5.66 9.70
CA SER A 50 -9.38 6.24 10.17
C SER A 50 -9.15 6.50 11.67
N GLN A 51 -10.07 6.14 12.58
CA GLN A 51 -9.87 6.38 14.04
C GLN A 51 -10.20 5.19 14.96
N ASP A 52 -10.42 4.00 14.42
CA ASP A 52 -10.64 2.81 15.25
C ASP A 52 -9.36 2.50 16.08
N PRO A 53 -9.42 2.57 17.42
CA PRO A 53 -8.25 2.32 18.27
C PRO A 53 -7.71 0.89 18.18
N GLU A 54 -8.56 -0.09 17.87
CA GLU A 54 -8.13 -1.48 17.71
C GLU A 54 -7.39 -1.67 16.38
N HIS A 55 -7.88 -1.08 15.29
CA HIS A 55 -7.14 -1.09 14.01
C HIS A 55 -5.80 -0.37 14.13
N HIS A 56 -5.77 0.75 14.87
CA HIS A 56 -4.54 1.48 15.15
C HIS A 56 -3.53 0.60 15.92
N ARG A 57 -3.98 -0.03 17.01
CA ARG A 57 -3.16 -0.96 17.80
C ARG A 57 -2.60 -2.10 16.94
N GLN A 58 -3.43 -2.72 16.09
CA GLN A 58 -3.00 -3.78 15.16
C GLN A 58 -1.95 -3.29 14.16
N ALA A 59 -2.10 -2.07 13.62
CA ALA A 59 -1.13 -1.49 12.69
C ALA A 59 0.22 -1.23 13.39
N VAL A 60 0.20 -0.73 14.64
CA VAL A 60 1.39 -0.56 15.45
C VAL A 60 2.06 -1.90 15.76
N ASP A 61 1.29 -2.91 16.17
CA ASP A 61 1.80 -4.26 16.41
C ASP A 61 2.44 -4.86 15.14
N LEU A 62 1.82 -4.64 13.97
CA LEU A 62 2.38 -5.04 12.68
C LEU A 62 3.73 -4.38 12.46
N ALA A 63 3.84 -3.06 12.59
CA ALA A 63 5.10 -2.33 12.43
C ALA A 63 6.20 -2.84 13.38
N GLN A 64 5.87 -3.03 14.66
CA GLN A 64 6.80 -3.58 15.65
C GLN A 64 7.25 -5.00 15.28
N SER A 65 6.35 -5.83 14.75
CA SER A 65 6.67 -7.19 14.34
C SER A 65 7.68 -7.25 13.17
N PHE A 66 7.78 -6.18 12.38
CA PHE A 66 8.81 -6.01 11.35
C PHE A 66 10.11 -5.35 11.87
N GLY A 67 10.19 -5.08 13.17
CA GLY A 67 11.34 -4.46 13.82
C GLY A 67 11.40 -2.94 13.68
N MET A 68 10.32 -2.29 13.25
CA MET A 68 10.25 -0.83 13.19
C MET A 68 10.12 -0.28 14.61
N GLY A 69 10.95 0.71 14.95
CA GLY A 69 10.75 1.50 16.17
C GLY A 69 9.45 2.30 16.08
N ILE A 70 8.91 2.71 17.23
CA ILE A 70 7.65 3.45 17.30
C ILE A 70 7.89 4.82 17.93
N LEU A 71 7.49 5.88 17.24
CA LEU A 71 7.44 7.23 17.77
C LEU A 71 5.97 7.61 18.00
N ASP A 72 5.58 7.75 19.27
CA ASP A 72 4.24 8.22 19.64
C ASP A 72 4.11 9.75 19.42
N GLN A 73 4.09 10.14 18.15
CA GLN A 73 3.97 11.52 17.70
C GLN A 73 3.22 11.60 16.36
N SER A 74 2.79 12.80 15.98
CA SER A 74 2.27 13.05 14.64
C SER A 74 3.41 13.11 13.62
N PRO A 75 3.26 12.54 12.42
CA PRO A 75 4.26 12.70 11.35
C PRO A 75 4.46 14.17 10.92
N THR A 76 3.48 15.05 11.17
CA THR A 76 3.54 16.48 10.84
C THR A 76 4.58 17.27 11.63
N VAL A 77 5.11 16.72 12.72
CA VAL A 77 6.22 17.32 13.49
C VAL A 77 7.59 16.73 13.13
N GLY A 78 7.63 15.72 12.24
CA GLY A 78 8.82 14.93 11.94
C GLY A 78 8.79 14.32 10.53
N PHE A 79 9.28 13.09 10.44
CA PHE A 79 9.10 12.19 9.29
C PHE A 79 8.00 11.18 9.60
N THR A 80 7.40 10.60 8.56
CA THR A 80 6.58 9.41 8.75
C THR A 80 7.49 8.24 9.15
N TRP A 81 8.60 8.06 8.41
CA TRP A 81 9.69 7.13 8.76
C TRP A 81 11.02 7.89 8.87
N ASP A 82 11.69 7.80 10.02
CA ASP A 82 12.97 8.52 10.25
C ASP A 82 14.24 7.72 9.89
N GLY A 83 14.07 6.51 9.34
CA GLY A 83 15.15 5.55 9.13
C GLY A 83 15.27 4.45 10.20
N HIS A 84 14.56 4.59 11.32
CA HIS A 84 14.59 3.62 12.42
C HIS A 84 13.20 3.39 13.03
N SER A 85 12.40 4.45 13.12
CA SER A 85 11.10 4.43 13.76
C SER A 85 10.03 5.12 12.91
N VAL A 86 8.81 4.59 13.00
CA VAL A 86 7.61 5.15 12.36
C VAL A 86 6.85 6.04 13.35
N SER A 87 6.43 7.21 12.91
CA SER A 87 5.51 8.09 13.66
C SER A 87 4.10 7.52 13.60
N VAL A 88 3.45 7.26 14.74
CA VAL A 88 2.18 6.50 14.73
C VAL A 88 0.92 7.30 15.04
N ARG A 89 0.95 8.60 15.37
CA ARG A 89 -0.30 9.38 15.56
C ARG A 89 -0.88 9.81 14.22
N MET A 90 -1.33 8.83 13.44
CA MET A 90 -1.92 8.93 12.12
C MET A 90 -2.87 7.74 11.88
N GLU A 91 -3.50 7.69 10.70
CA GLU A 91 -4.47 6.64 10.38
C GLU A 91 -3.81 5.25 10.32
N PRO A 92 -4.52 4.16 10.72
CA PRO A 92 -3.96 2.81 10.70
C PRO A 92 -3.45 2.36 9.32
N SER A 93 -4.17 2.72 8.26
CA SER A 93 -3.80 2.42 6.87
C SER A 93 -2.45 3.03 6.48
N VAL A 94 -2.13 4.24 6.98
CA VAL A 94 -0.84 4.90 6.73
C VAL A 94 0.30 4.17 7.46
N ILE A 95 0.07 3.68 8.68
CA ILE A 95 1.07 2.88 9.41
C ILE A 95 1.33 1.56 8.67
N ILE A 96 0.28 0.89 8.21
CA ILE A 96 0.39 -0.36 7.43
C ILE A 96 1.09 -0.11 6.09
N HIS A 97 0.83 1.03 5.45
CA HIS A 97 1.52 1.43 4.23
C HIS A 97 3.03 1.60 4.45
N ASP A 98 3.46 2.18 5.57
CA ASP A 98 4.87 2.29 5.93
C ASP A 98 5.54 0.94 6.20
N VAL A 99 4.80 -0.04 6.74
CA VAL A 99 5.28 -1.43 6.82
C VAL A 99 5.53 -1.99 5.43
N ALA A 100 4.59 -1.79 4.51
CA ALA A 100 4.76 -2.21 3.12
C ALA A 100 5.95 -1.48 2.45
N HIS A 101 6.20 -0.21 2.76
CA HIS A 101 7.39 0.49 2.27
C HIS A 101 8.67 -0.20 2.76
N LEU A 102 8.76 -0.59 4.03
CA LEU A 102 9.92 -1.32 4.54
C LEU A 102 10.18 -2.62 3.76
N GLN A 103 9.10 -3.33 3.40
CA GLN A 103 9.16 -4.57 2.62
C GLN A 103 9.65 -4.34 1.18
N VAL A 104 9.13 -3.31 0.51
CA VAL A 104 9.40 -3.00 -0.92
C VAL A 104 10.68 -2.18 -1.11
N CYS A 105 11.09 -1.41 -0.11
CA CYS A 105 12.28 -0.56 -0.14
C CYS A 105 13.55 -1.41 -0.25
N ALA A 106 14.51 -0.91 -1.06
CA ALA A 106 15.83 -1.52 -1.17
C ALA A 106 16.53 -1.58 0.20
N PRO A 107 17.32 -2.63 0.50
CA PRO A 107 18.05 -2.74 1.76
C PRO A 107 18.87 -1.49 2.11
N GLU A 108 19.55 -0.89 1.12
CA GLU A 108 20.39 0.30 1.27
C GLU A 108 19.62 1.58 1.64
N ARG A 109 18.30 1.63 1.42
CA ARG A 109 17.45 2.80 1.68
C ARG A 109 16.60 2.67 2.94
N ARG A 110 16.56 1.50 3.60
CA ARG A 110 15.71 1.28 4.79
C ARG A 110 15.99 2.24 5.93
N THR A 111 17.22 2.74 6.05
CA THR A 111 17.62 3.70 7.08
C THR A 111 17.53 5.15 6.64
N VAL A 112 16.99 5.42 5.45
CA VAL A 112 16.84 6.77 4.90
C VAL A 112 15.46 7.30 5.29
N PRO A 113 15.32 8.60 5.65
CA PRO A 113 14.02 9.21 5.91
C PRO A 113 13.04 8.99 4.74
N ASP A 114 11.81 8.62 5.08
CA ASP A 114 10.74 8.26 4.13
C ASP A 114 11.23 7.32 3.01
N PHE A 115 12.10 6.38 3.40
CA PHE A 115 12.69 5.37 2.53
C PHE A 115 13.46 5.94 1.32
N GLY A 116 13.79 7.24 1.32
CA GLY A 116 14.41 7.90 0.17
C GLY A 116 13.46 8.13 -1.02
N LEU A 117 12.15 8.14 -0.79
CA LEU A 117 11.12 8.51 -1.79
C LEU A 117 10.79 10.02 -1.79
N GLY A 118 11.32 10.76 -0.84
CA GLY A 118 10.96 12.16 -0.59
C GLY A 118 9.75 12.28 0.32
N ALA A 119 9.33 13.52 0.60
CA ALA A 119 8.30 13.79 1.59
C ALA A 119 6.93 13.22 1.18
N GLY A 120 6.39 12.31 1.99
CA GLY A 120 5.01 11.88 1.92
C GLY A 120 4.01 13.02 2.25
N PRO A 121 2.69 12.80 2.09
CA PRO A 121 1.66 13.79 2.44
C PRO A 121 1.72 14.22 3.91
N GLU A 122 2.00 13.26 4.80
CA GLU A 122 1.96 13.43 6.26
C GLU A 122 3.25 13.98 6.86
N THR A 123 4.36 13.92 6.13
CA THR A 123 5.68 14.32 6.64
C THR A 123 5.78 15.84 6.80
N GLY A 124 6.11 16.27 8.03
CA GLY A 124 6.34 17.68 8.37
C GLY A 124 7.69 18.22 7.91
N LEU A 125 8.74 17.40 7.97
CA LEU A 125 10.11 17.79 7.60
C LEU A 125 10.39 17.66 6.10
N ARG A 126 9.48 18.22 5.28
CA ARG A 126 9.44 18.02 3.83
C ARG A 126 10.78 18.27 3.12
N THR A 127 11.39 19.43 3.36
CA THR A 127 12.68 19.79 2.74
C THR A 127 13.79 18.78 3.05
N LYS A 128 13.79 18.18 4.24
CA LYS A 128 14.80 17.20 4.63
C LYS A 128 14.54 15.84 3.97
N ALA A 129 13.29 15.40 3.92
CA ALA A 129 12.91 14.16 3.24
C ALA A 129 13.21 14.25 1.74
N ASP A 130 12.83 15.36 1.10
CA ASP A 130 13.10 15.60 -0.33
C ASP A 130 14.61 15.63 -0.64
N ALA A 131 15.43 16.16 0.28
CA ALA A 131 16.89 16.14 0.15
C ALA A 131 17.51 14.74 0.27
N ALA A 132 16.80 13.80 0.89
CA ALA A 132 17.21 12.40 1.03
C ALA A 132 16.68 11.50 -0.10
N MET A 133 15.88 12.06 -1.02
CA MET A 133 15.28 11.32 -2.13
C MET A 133 16.36 10.75 -3.06
N SER A 134 16.23 9.47 -3.41
CA SER A 134 17.15 8.75 -4.30
C SER A 134 16.44 7.93 -5.38
N VAL A 135 15.11 7.80 -5.29
CA VAL A 135 14.26 7.17 -6.31
C VAL A 135 13.33 8.23 -6.90
N PHE A 136 13.19 8.24 -8.23
CA PHE A 136 12.50 9.33 -8.95
C PHE A 136 11.65 8.81 -10.11
N GLY A 137 10.73 9.65 -10.58
CA GLY A 137 9.91 9.42 -11.76
C GLY A 137 9.16 8.08 -11.71
N VAL A 138 9.18 7.35 -12.82
CA VAL A 138 8.50 6.04 -12.95
C VAL A 138 8.95 5.04 -11.88
N ALA A 139 10.23 5.04 -11.49
CA ALA A 139 10.72 4.12 -10.45
C ALA A 139 10.01 4.36 -9.12
N ARG A 140 9.84 5.64 -8.74
CA ARG A 140 9.12 6.05 -7.54
C ARG A 140 7.65 5.67 -7.64
N GLU A 141 6.98 6.02 -8.73
CA GLU A 141 5.55 5.71 -8.93
C GLU A 141 5.26 4.20 -8.84
N MET A 142 6.19 3.36 -9.32
CA MET A 142 6.03 1.91 -9.27
C MET A 142 6.31 1.33 -7.90
N GLU A 143 7.30 1.87 -7.16
CA GLU A 143 7.51 1.52 -5.76
C GLU A 143 6.31 1.88 -4.88
N GLU A 144 5.69 3.05 -5.12
CA GLU A 144 4.45 3.47 -4.47
C GLU A 144 3.29 2.53 -4.80
N ALA A 145 3.13 2.12 -6.07
CA ALA A 145 2.09 1.16 -6.45
C ALA A 145 2.29 -0.23 -5.81
N LEU A 146 3.53 -0.72 -5.76
CA LEU A 146 3.87 -1.98 -5.08
C LEU A 146 3.58 -1.90 -3.58
N THR A 147 4.01 -0.82 -2.95
CA THR A 147 3.76 -0.54 -1.53
C THR A 147 2.26 -0.46 -1.23
N SER A 148 1.54 0.32 -2.02
CA SER A 148 0.10 0.53 -1.88
C SER A 148 -0.67 -0.79 -1.94
N LEU A 149 -0.44 -1.62 -2.97
CA LEU A 149 -1.11 -2.91 -3.06
C LEU A 149 -0.75 -3.81 -1.89
N LEU A 150 0.54 -3.91 -1.53
CA LEU A 150 0.98 -4.77 -0.43
C LEU A 150 0.39 -4.33 0.92
N GLY A 151 0.32 -3.02 1.20
CA GLY A 151 -0.31 -2.47 2.39
C GLY A 151 -1.81 -2.81 2.46
N ILE A 152 -2.52 -2.67 1.35
CA ILE A 152 -3.94 -3.06 1.24
C ILE A 152 -4.12 -4.56 1.53
N LEU A 153 -3.20 -5.41 1.08
CA LEU A 153 -3.26 -6.85 1.40
C LEU A 153 -3.03 -7.12 2.89
N TRP A 154 -2.17 -6.35 3.57
CA TRP A 154 -2.05 -6.43 5.03
C TRP A 154 -3.30 -5.98 5.75
N GLU A 155 -3.98 -4.93 5.28
CA GLU A 155 -5.29 -4.54 5.82
C GLU A 155 -6.30 -5.69 5.73
N VAL A 156 -6.32 -6.43 4.61
CA VAL A 156 -7.17 -7.63 4.47
C VAL A 156 -6.81 -8.68 5.52
N GLU A 157 -5.52 -8.96 5.75
CA GLU A 157 -5.08 -9.96 6.75
C GLU A 157 -5.43 -9.56 8.19
N LEU A 158 -5.44 -8.25 8.48
CA LEU A 158 -5.80 -7.71 9.79
C LEU A 158 -7.32 -7.56 9.96
N GLY A 159 -8.12 -7.78 8.91
CA GLY A 159 -9.57 -7.56 8.92
C GLY A 159 -9.98 -6.08 8.91
N GLN A 160 -9.08 -5.20 8.48
CA GLN A 160 -9.29 -3.76 8.35
C GLN A 160 -10.03 -3.40 7.04
N PRO A 161 -10.57 -2.17 6.89
CA PRO A 161 -11.34 -1.77 5.70
C PRO A 161 -10.47 -1.54 4.45
N ALA A 162 -9.77 -2.58 3.98
CA ALA A 162 -8.83 -2.55 2.86
C ALA A 162 -9.40 -1.93 1.57
N LEU A 163 -10.71 -2.10 1.31
CA LEU A 163 -11.38 -1.47 0.17
C LEU A 163 -11.34 0.07 0.23
N CYS A 164 -11.33 0.69 1.41
CA CYS A 164 -11.17 2.15 1.53
C CYS A 164 -9.80 2.58 1.01
N ALA A 165 -8.72 1.96 1.49
CA ALA A 165 -7.39 2.24 1.00
C ALA A 165 -7.26 1.93 -0.51
N PHE A 166 -7.87 0.85 -0.99
CA PHE A 166 -7.91 0.51 -2.42
C PHE A 166 -8.56 1.62 -3.27
N LEU A 167 -9.62 2.24 -2.76
CA LEU A 167 -10.29 3.37 -3.41
C LEU A 167 -9.45 4.66 -3.33
N GLU A 168 -8.92 5.00 -2.15
CA GLU A 168 -8.13 6.21 -1.88
C GLU A 168 -6.82 6.29 -2.68
N GLN A 169 -6.25 5.11 -2.95
CA GLN A 169 -5.05 4.89 -3.77
C GLN A 169 -5.38 4.66 -5.26
N ASN A 170 -6.63 4.89 -5.66
CA ASN A 170 -7.10 4.93 -7.05
C ASN A 170 -7.01 3.60 -7.82
N TRP A 171 -7.03 2.45 -7.17
CA TRP A 171 -6.93 1.16 -7.88
C TRP A 171 -8.12 0.83 -8.79
N LEU A 172 -9.27 1.52 -8.62
CA LEU A 172 -10.42 1.43 -9.52
C LEU A 172 -10.50 2.59 -10.52
N GLU A 173 -9.48 3.44 -10.61
CA GLU A 173 -9.45 4.50 -11.61
C GLU A 173 -9.41 3.91 -13.03
N GLY A 174 -10.34 4.36 -13.88
CA GLY A 174 -10.56 3.76 -15.20
C GLY A 174 -11.30 2.42 -15.17
N GLY A 175 -11.85 2.01 -14.03
CA GLY A 175 -12.76 0.87 -13.87
C GLY A 175 -12.19 -0.44 -14.41
N ALA A 176 -13.03 -1.21 -15.12
CA ALA A 176 -12.68 -2.48 -15.74
C ALA A 176 -11.91 -2.35 -17.09
N SER A 177 -11.28 -1.20 -17.35
CA SER A 177 -10.51 -1.03 -18.59
C SER A 177 -9.34 -2.02 -18.67
N PRO A 178 -8.94 -2.44 -19.88
CA PRO A 178 -7.79 -3.33 -20.06
C PRO A 178 -6.49 -2.78 -19.46
N ARG A 179 -6.31 -1.45 -19.44
CA ARG A 179 -5.15 -0.78 -18.87
C ARG A 179 -5.12 -0.91 -17.34
N ASN A 180 -6.25 -0.66 -16.66
CA ASN A 180 -6.32 -0.78 -15.21
C ASN A 180 -6.11 -2.25 -14.77
N ARG A 181 -6.77 -3.18 -15.47
CA ARG A 181 -6.55 -4.63 -15.30
C ARG A 181 -5.06 -4.99 -15.44
N ALA A 182 -4.41 -4.53 -16.52
CA ALA A 182 -3.00 -4.84 -16.76
C ALA A 182 -2.08 -4.25 -15.67
N HIS A 183 -2.40 -3.07 -15.14
CA HIS A 183 -1.66 -2.49 -14.04
C HIS A 183 -1.76 -3.34 -12.77
N PHE A 184 -2.97 -3.71 -12.35
CA PHE A 184 -3.19 -4.58 -11.19
C PHE A 184 -2.44 -5.92 -11.32
N LEU A 185 -2.56 -6.59 -12.47
CA LEU A 185 -1.84 -7.85 -12.74
C LEU A 185 -0.32 -7.68 -12.69
N LYS A 186 0.21 -6.58 -13.25
CA LYS A 186 1.64 -6.30 -13.28
C LYS A 186 2.21 -6.11 -11.87
N ILE A 187 1.54 -5.32 -11.03
CA ILE A 187 1.99 -5.05 -9.66
C ILE A 187 1.91 -6.32 -8.82
N LEU A 188 0.76 -7.02 -8.83
CA LEU A 188 0.59 -8.25 -8.05
C LEU A 188 1.58 -9.34 -8.48
N GLY A 189 1.77 -9.53 -9.79
CA GLY A 189 2.75 -10.49 -10.31
C GLY A 189 4.17 -10.19 -9.83
N HIS A 190 4.56 -8.91 -9.84
CA HIS A 190 5.89 -8.52 -9.36
C HIS A 190 6.08 -8.73 -7.86
N LEU A 191 5.06 -8.48 -7.03
CA LEU A 191 5.09 -8.81 -5.60
C LEU A 191 5.27 -10.32 -5.39
N ALA A 192 4.56 -11.15 -6.16
CA ALA A 192 4.64 -12.60 -6.09
C ALA A 192 6.02 -13.12 -6.55
N ASP A 193 6.55 -12.62 -7.67
CA ASP A 193 7.87 -13.01 -8.21
C ASP A 193 9.02 -12.74 -7.21
N HIS A 194 8.82 -11.80 -6.28
CA HIS A 194 9.78 -11.46 -5.24
C HIS A 194 9.39 -12.01 -3.85
N GLY A 195 8.39 -12.90 -3.77
CA GLY A 195 7.99 -13.57 -2.54
C GLY A 195 7.38 -12.64 -1.49
N LEU A 196 7.00 -11.42 -1.85
CA LEU A 196 6.28 -10.47 -0.98
C LEU A 196 4.80 -10.84 -0.87
N VAL A 197 4.30 -11.61 -1.83
CA VAL A 197 2.99 -12.25 -1.84
C VAL A 197 3.16 -13.75 -2.12
N ASP A 198 2.40 -14.59 -1.42
CA ASP A 198 2.46 -16.06 -1.60
C ASP A 198 1.52 -16.56 -2.73
N ASP A 199 1.52 -17.88 -2.94
CA ASP A 199 0.70 -18.54 -3.99
C ASP A 199 -0.82 -18.37 -3.77
N ASP A 200 -1.25 -18.07 -2.54
CA ASP A 200 -2.64 -17.78 -2.18
C ASP A 200 -2.97 -16.28 -2.29
N GLY A 201 -2.01 -15.47 -2.73
CA GLY A 201 -2.17 -14.03 -2.87
C GLY A 201 -2.17 -13.28 -1.53
N ARG A 202 -1.60 -13.86 -0.48
CA ARG A 202 -1.48 -13.26 0.86
C ARG A 202 -0.14 -12.54 1.00
N PRO A 203 -0.07 -11.42 1.73
CA PRO A 203 1.21 -10.77 1.97
C PRO A 203 2.07 -11.67 2.86
N THR A 204 3.36 -11.76 2.55
CA THR A 204 4.33 -12.50 3.37
C THR A 204 5.09 -11.54 4.28
N ARG A 205 5.92 -12.11 5.17
CA ARG A 205 6.84 -11.32 6.00
C ARG A 205 8.20 -11.08 5.34
N ALA A 206 8.34 -11.41 4.05
CA ALA A 206 9.59 -11.19 3.34
C ALA A 206 9.91 -9.69 3.26
N LEU A 207 11.20 -9.38 3.34
CA LEU A 207 11.76 -8.10 3.00
C LEU A 207 12.50 -8.25 1.68
N ARG A 208 12.35 -7.30 0.77
CA ARG A 208 13.12 -7.27 -0.47
C ARG A 208 14.62 -7.35 -0.20
N GLU A 209 15.35 -8.17 -0.95
CA GLU A 209 16.81 -8.31 -0.78
C GLU A 209 17.61 -7.67 -1.92
N THR A 210 16.94 -7.26 -3.00
CA THR A 210 17.59 -6.81 -4.24
C THR A 210 17.69 -5.28 -4.33
N PRO A 211 18.73 -4.75 -4.99
CA PRO A 211 18.90 -3.30 -5.20
C PRO A 211 17.93 -2.73 -6.24
N ASP A 212 17.75 -1.40 -6.25
CA ASP A 212 16.72 -0.72 -7.08
C ASP A 212 16.83 -0.99 -8.57
N ASN A 213 18.06 -1.03 -9.08
CA ASN A 213 18.34 -1.28 -10.48
C ASN A 213 18.02 -2.73 -10.93
N VAL A 214 17.72 -3.63 -10.00
CA VAL A 214 17.28 -5.00 -10.30
C VAL A 214 15.78 -5.11 -10.09
N PHE A 215 15.28 -4.73 -8.91
CA PHE A 215 13.87 -4.87 -8.56
C PHE A 215 12.97 -3.99 -9.43
N LEU A 216 13.34 -2.72 -9.66
CA LEU A 216 12.53 -1.77 -10.42
C LEU A 216 12.84 -1.79 -11.94
N ALA A 217 13.81 -2.58 -12.39
CA ALA A 217 14.19 -2.67 -13.81
C ALA A 217 13.02 -3.03 -14.74
N PRO A 218 12.11 -3.97 -14.41
CA PRO A 218 10.99 -4.32 -15.28
C PRO A 218 10.00 -3.17 -15.54
N PHE A 219 10.06 -2.09 -14.76
CA PHE A 219 9.18 -0.94 -14.91
C PHE A 219 9.83 0.27 -15.57
N THR A 220 11.15 0.34 -15.52
CA THR A 220 11.93 1.54 -15.88
C THR A 220 12.68 1.38 -17.19
N ARG A 221 12.83 0.14 -17.68
CA ARG A 221 13.39 -0.11 -19.01
C ARG A 221 12.30 0.06 -20.07
N PRO A 222 12.60 0.78 -21.18
CA PRO A 222 11.67 0.98 -22.28
C PRO A 222 11.35 -0.31 -23.03
#